data_AF-A0A2V2U6L9-F1
#
_entry.id   AF-A0A2V2U6L9-F1
#
_cell.length_a   1.000
_cell.length_b   1.000
_cell.length_c   1.000
_cell.angle_alpha   90.00
_cell.angle_beta   90.00
_cell.angle_gamma   90.00
#
_symmetry.space_group_name_H-M   'P 1'
#
loop_
_entity.id
_entity.type
_entity.pdbx_description
1 polymer ?
#
loop_
_entity_poly.entity_id
_entity_poly.type
_entity_poly.pdbx_seq_one_letter_code
_entity_poly.pdbx_strand_id
1 'polypeptide(L)'
;MLINVIISQEAIQFLHRDGRKGDANIVIYRDNPSISCCNVRPSTFVISLEETSGEKPDESIFMEYDNKYSLSVWVEKRLLSYLENKPVLIILKKGLFKRLQIEIGSEVLQRQ
;
A
#
# COMPACT_ATOMS: atom_id res chain seq x y z
N MET A 1 7.91 13.41 10.38
CA MET A 1 7.87 11.95 10.17
C MET A 1 7.83 11.74 8.66
N LEU A 2 8.85 11.09 8.08
CA LEU A 2 8.96 10.86 6.64
C LEU A 2 8.84 9.35 6.39
N ILE A 3 7.69 8.92 5.89
CA ILE A 3 7.56 7.60 5.26
C ILE A 3 8.16 7.69 3.85
N ASN A 4 8.92 6.70 3.43
CA ASN A 4 9.45 6.70 2.07
C ASN A 4 8.63 5.72 1.23
N VAL A 5 7.63 6.21 0.49
CA VAL A 5 6.82 5.39 -0.41
C VAL A 5 7.36 5.52 -1.83
N ILE A 6 7.68 4.38 -2.43
CA ILE A 6 8.17 4.24 -3.79
C ILE A 6 7.16 3.38 -4.55
N ILE A 7 6.72 3.83 -5.71
CA ILE A 7 5.80 3.09 -6.59
C ILE A 7 6.56 2.75 -7.87
N SER A 8 6.59 1.48 -8.26
CA SER A 8 7.25 1.07 -9.50
C SER A 8 6.53 1.63 -10.73
N GLN A 9 7.27 1.88 -11.80
CA GLN A 9 6.70 2.42 -13.03
C GLN A 9 5.62 1.50 -13.63
N GLU A 10 5.79 0.19 -13.52
CA GLU A 10 4.80 -0.79 -13.97
C GLU A 10 3.52 -0.74 -13.14
N ALA A 11 3.63 -0.49 -11.82
CA ALA A 11 2.47 -0.30 -10.95
C ALA A 11 1.71 0.98 -11.30
N ILE A 12 2.41 2.09 -11.53
CA ILE A 12 1.81 3.36 -12.00
C ILE A 12 1.08 3.14 -13.32
N GLN A 13 1.74 2.52 -14.30
CA GLN A 13 1.12 2.23 -15.60
C GLN A 13 -0.08 1.29 -15.49
N PHE A 14 -0.03 0.29 -14.61
CA PHE A 14 -1.14 -0.62 -14.38
C PHE A 14 -2.36 0.12 -13.82
N LEU A 15 -2.15 0.97 -12.82
CA LEU A 15 -3.19 1.81 -12.21
C LEU A 15 -3.80 2.81 -13.20
N HIS A 16 -3.00 3.39 -14.10
CA HIS A 16 -3.50 4.31 -15.12
C HIS A 16 -4.19 3.63 -16.31
N ARG A 17 -3.81 2.39 -16.65
CA ARG A 17 -4.36 1.67 -17.81
C ARG A 17 -5.78 1.15 -17.61
N ASP A 18 -6.25 1.02 -16.37
CA ASP A 18 -7.56 0.42 -16.08
C ASP A 18 -8.76 1.34 -16.41
N GLY A 19 -8.55 2.46 -17.13
CA GLY A 19 -9.61 3.32 -17.65
C GLY A 19 -10.43 4.06 -16.58
N ARG A 20 -10.05 3.94 -15.30
CA ARG A 20 -10.67 4.64 -14.18
C ARG A 20 -10.23 6.10 -14.24
N LYS A 21 -11.04 6.94 -14.87
CA LYS A 21 -10.86 8.41 -15.02
C LYS A 21 -10.96 9.20 -13.70
N GLY A 22 -10.75 8.57 -12.54
CA GLY A 22 -10.78 9.20 -11.23
C GLY A 22 -9.49 8.96 -10.48
N ASP A 23 -9.20 9.83 -9.53
CA ASP A 23 -8.05 9.73 -8.62
C ASP A 23 -8.04 8.33 -7.98
N ALA A 24 -7.15 7.47 -8.45
CA ALA A 24 -6.99 6.14 -7.87
C ALA A 24 -6.25 6.30 -6.55
N ASN A 25 -6.86 5.80 -5.48
CA ASN A 25 -6.26 5.82 -4.16
C ASN A 25 -5.63 4.45 -3.89
N ILE A 26 -4.42 4.49 -3.39
CA ILE A 26 -3.72 3.34 -2.82
C ILE A 26 -3.85 3.45 -1.31
N VAL A 27 -4.50 2.48 -0.68
CA VAL A 27 -4.68 2.47 0.78
C VAL A 27 -3.78 1.41 1.41
N ILE A 28 -2.91 1.84 2.31
CA ILE A 28 -2.02 1.00 3.13
C ILE A 28 -2.62 0.89 4.53
N TYR A 29 -3.02 -0.32 4.92
CA TYR A 29 -3.71 -0.57 6.18
C TYR A 29 -3.30 -1.88 6.83
N ARG A 30 -3.59 -2.01 8.13
CA ARG A 30 -3.46 -3.27 8.87
C ARG A 30 -4.62 -4.17 8.53
N ASP A 31 -4.32 -5.25 7.85
CA ASP A 31 -5.23 -6.34 7.61
C ASP A 31 -5.23 -7.30 8.81
N ASN A 32 -6.43 -7.78 9.15
CA ASN A 32 -6.58 -8.79 10.18
C ASN A 32 -6.26 -10.14 9.54
N PRO A 33 -5.26 -10.88 10.03
CA PRO A 33 -5.02 -12.23 9.51
C PRO A 33 -6.29 -13.05 9.68
N SER A 34 -6.65 -13.82 8.64
CA SER A 34 -7.77 -14.74 8.76
C SER A 34 -7.55 -15.65 9.97
N ILE A 35 -8.56 -15.72 10.85
CA ILE A 35 -8.53 -16.58 12.03
C ILE A 35 -8.64 -18.02 11.52
N SER A 36 -7.52 -18.59 11.09
CA SER A 36 -7.35 -20.02 10.88
C SER A 36 -7.41 -20.70 12.25
N CYS A 37 -8.30 -21.69 12.41
CA CYS A 37 -8.62 -22.35 13.67
C CYS A 37 -7.45 -23.14 14.32
N CYS A 38 -6.24 -23.07 13.76
CA CYS A 38 -5.05 -23.74 14.25
C CYS A 38 -3.85 -22.80 14.14
N ASN A 39 -3.26 -22.41 15.28
CA ASN A 39 -2.09 -21.54 15.47
C ASN A 39 -2.38 -20.04 15.56
N VAL A 40 -2.66 -19.60 16.79
CA VAL A 40 -2.53 -18.19 17.21
C VAL A 40 -1.04 -17.85 17.26
N ARG A 41 -0.46 -17.43 16.14
CA ARG A 41 0.80 -16.67 16.17
C ARG A 41 0.51 -15.26 16.66
N PRO A 42 1.38 -14.66 17.49
CA PRO A 42 1.12 -13.36 18.08
C PRO A 42 0.99 -12.30 16.98
N SER A 43 -0.19 -11.70 16.90
CA SER A 43 -0.58 -10.38 16.39
C SER A 43 0.35 -9.65 15.42
N THR A 44 0.96 -10.32 14.43
CA THR A 44 1.52 -9.65 13.25
C THR A 44 0.34 -9.27 12.37
N PHE A 45 -0.10 -8.03 12.47
CA PHE A 45 -0.96 -7.44 11.46
C PHE A 45 -0.29 -7.59 10.10
N VAL A 46 -1.04 -8.03 9.10
CA VAL A 46 -0.55 -8.04 7.72
C VAL A 46 -0.73 -6.63 7.19
N ILE A 47 0.23 -6.09 6.46
CA ILE A 47 0.03 -4.81 5.78
C ILE A 47 -0.46 -5.12 4.38
N SER A 48 -1.66 -4.63 4.06
CA SER A 48 -2.33 -4.88 2.79
C SER A 48 -2.46 -3.58 1.99
N LEU A 49 -2.68 -3.76 0.68
CA LEU A 49 -2.97 -2.70 -0.27
C LEU A 49 -4.40 -2.86 -0.77
N GLU A 50 -5.13 -1.76 -0.79
CA GLU A 50 -6.43 -1.67 -1.46
C GLU A 50 -6.40 -0.54 -2.50
N GLU A 51 -7.01 -0.80 -3.65
CA GLU A 51 -7.19 0.18 -4.72
C GLU A 51 -8.65 0.68 -4.67
N THR A 52 -8.86 1.94 -4.30
CA THR A 52 -10.20 2.56 -4.33
C THR A 52 -10.29 3.60 -5.45
N SER A 53 -11.43 3.69 -6.12
CA SER A 53 -11.66 4.66 -7.20
C SER A 53 -12.61 5.76 -6.75
N GLY A 54 -12.15 7.02 -6.77
CA GLY A 54 -13.00 8.21 -6.58
C GLY A 54 -13.50 8.48 -5.15
N GLU A 55 -13.52 7.47 -4.27
CA GLU A 55 -13.82 7.64 -2.86
C GLU A 55 -12.54 7.84 -2.05
N LYS A 56 -12.44 8.98 -1.36
CA LYS A 56 -11.36 9.26 -0.43
C LYS A 56 -11.53 8.43 0.85
N PRO A 57 -10.46 7.79 1.35
CA PRO A 57 -10.48 7.13 2.65
C PRO A 57 -10.86 8.08 3.81
N ASP A 58 -11.44 7.53 4.87
CA ASP A 58 -11.80 8.28 6.08
C ASP A 58 -10.56 8.92 6.74
N GLU A 59 -10.46 10.25 6.64
CA GLU A 59 -9.34 11.04 7.17
C GLU A 59 -9.19 10.94 8.69
N SER A 60 -10.19 10.45 9.43
CA SER A 60 -10.05 10.18 10.87
C SER A 60 -9.12 8.98 11.12
N ILE A 61 -9.13 8.00 10.22
CA ILE A 61 -8.38 6.74 10.30
C ILE A 61 -7.09 6.79 9.45
N PHE A 62 -7.17 7.43 8.28
CA PHE A 62 -6.12 7.47 7.27
C PHE A 62 -5.51 8.87 7.13
N MET A 63 -4.29 8.92 6.59
CA MET A 63 -3.58 10.15 6.25
C MET A 63 -3.06 10.03 4.83
N GLU A 64 -3.33 11.04 3.99
CA GLU A 64 -2.73 11.16 2.67
C GLU A 64 -1.23 11.49 2.82
N TYR A 65 -0.39 10.70 2.16
CA TYR A 65 1.06 10.76 2.30
C TYR A 65 1.77 11.26 1.03
N ASP A 66 1.29 10.85 -0.14
CA ASP A 66 1.81 11.29 -1.43
C ASP A 66 0.64 11.39 -2.42
N ASN A 67 0.69 12.33 -3.35
CA ASN A 67 -0.31 12.53 -4.40
C ASN A 67 0.31 12.68 -5.80
N LYS A 68 1.56 12.21 -5.96
CA LYS A 68 2.24 12.21 -7.25
C LYS A 68 1.55 11.30 -8.26
N TYR A 69 1.77 11.61 -9.54
CA TYR A 69 1.30 10.81 -10.67
C TYR A 69 -0.22 10.60 -10.71
N SER A 70 -1.01 11.49 -10.09
CA SER A 70 -2.47 11.35 -9.95
C SER A 70 -2.87 10.06 -9.21
N LEU A 71 -2.02 9.62 -8.28
CA LEU A 71 -2.24 8.49 -7.39
C LEU A 71 -2.07 8.99 -5.95
N SER A 72 -3.16 8.99 -5.18
CA SER A 72 -3.08 9.36 -3.76
C SER A 72 -2.75 8.12 -2.93
N VAL A 73 -1.68 8.18 -2.15
CA VAL A 73 -1.31 7.13 -1.20
C VAL A 73 -1.83 7.52 0.17
N TRP A 74 -2.69 6.67 0.71
CA TRP A 74 -3.27 6.81 2.04
C TRP A 74 -2.70 5.76 2.97
N VAL A 75 -2.34 6.16 4.19
CA VAL A 75 -1.76 5.27 5.19
C VAL A 75 -2.59 5.33 6.47
N GLU A 76 -2.93 4.18 7.03
CA GLU A 76 -3.59 4.12 8.33
C GLU A 76 -2.70 4.80 9.38
N LYS A 77 -3.25 5.74 10.15
CA LYS A 77 -2.47 6.54 11.11
C LYS A 77 -1.73 5.69 12.14
N ARG A 78 -2.27 4.52 12.49
CA ARG A 78 -1.66 3.58 13.44
C ARG A 78 -0.44 2.85 12.88
N LEU A 79 -0.21 2.88 11.56
CA LEU A 79 0.98 2.33 10.92
C LEU A 79 2.13 3.32 10.83
N LEU A 80 1.90 4.61 11.03
CA LEU A 80 2.90 5.64 10.75
C LEU A 80 4.21 5.42 11.52
N SER A 81 4.14 5.13 12.82
CA SER A 81 5.31 4.84 13.64
C SER A 81 6.01 3.53 13.26
N TYR A 82 5.28 2.54 12.75
CA TYR A 82 5.85 1.27 12.30
C TYR A 82 6.63 1.44 10.98
N LEU A 83 6.12 2.29 10.10
CA LEU A 83 6.69 2.61 8.79
C LEU A 83 7.77 3.69 8.86
N GLU A 84 7.92 4.35 10.01
CA GLU A 84 8.98 5.33 10.23
C GLU A 84 10.35 4.68 9.98
N ASN A 85 11.13 5.28 9.07
CA ASN A 85 12.43 4.78 8.59
C ASN A 85 12.40 3.44 7.84
N LYS A 86 11.22 2.93 7.47
CA LYS A 86 11.09 1.74 6.61
C LYS A 86 10.60 2.16 5.23
N PRO A 87 11.43 2.02 4.18
CA PRO A 87 10.95 2.29 2.84
C PRO A 87 9.86 1.28 2.48
N VAL A 88 8.83 1.78 1.79
CA VAL A 88 7.69 1.03 1.30
C VAL A 88 7.77 1.03 -0.21
N LEU A 89 7.82 -0.16 -0.82
CA LEU A 89 7.80 -0.34 -2.25
C LEU A 89 6.48 -0.96 -2.69
N ILE A 90 5.82 -0.31 -3.62
CA ILE A 90 4.62 -0.80 -4.27
C ILE A 90 4.98 -1.25 -5.68
N ILE A 91 4.84 -2.53 -5.95
CA ILE A 91 5.16 -3.14 -7.24
C ILE A 91 3.97 -3.84 -7.85
N LEU A 92 4.02 -4.03 -9.17
CA LEU A 92 3.08 -4.89 -9.88
C LEU A 92 3.59 -6.34 -9.86
N LYS A 93 2.93 -7.21 -9.10
CA LYS A 93 3.17 -8.65 -9.20
C LYS A 93 2.47 -9.19 -10.45
N LYS A 94 3.26 -9.80 -11.34
CA LYS A 94 2.78 -10.47 -12.55
C LYS A 94 2.75 -11.98 -12.28
N GLY A 95 1.54 -12.54 -12.14
CA GLY A 95 1.30 -13.99 -12.05
C GLY A 95 0.15 -14.38 -12.98
N LEU A 96 -0.67 -15.37 -12.60
CA LEU A 96 -1.93 -15.68 -13.32
C LEU A 96 -2.84 -14.46 -13.43
N PHE A 97 -2.85 -13.62 -12.39
CA PHE A 97 -3.51 -12.32 -12.38
C PHE A 97 -2.48 -11.24 -12.04
N LYS A 98 -2.66 -10.05 -12.61
CA LYS A 98 -1.89 -8.86 -12.24
C LYS A 98 -2.48 -8.28 -10.97
N ARG A 99 -1.64 -8.01 -9.97
CA ARG A 99 -2.06 -7.39 -8.70
C ARG A 99 -0.94 -6.53 -8.14
N LEU A 100 -1.29 -5.50 -7.39
CA LEU A 100 -0.32 -4.77 -6.59
C LEU A 100 0.20 -5.63 -5.43
N GLN A 101 1.44 -5.38 -5.04
CA GLN A 101 2.11 -5.98 -3.89
C GLN A 101 2.89 -4.89 -3.17
N ILE A 102 2.88 -4.96 -1.85
CA ILE A 102 3.69 -4.11 -0.97
C ILE A 102 4.90 -4.89 -0.43
N GLU A 103 6.05 -4.22 -0.41
CA GLU A 103 7.28 -4.67 0.24
C GLU A 103 7.74 -3.56 1.20
N ILE A 104 8.24 -3.92 2.38
CA ILE A 104 8.56 -2.96 3.45
C ILE A 104 9.92 -3.30 4.05
N GLY A 105 10.75 -2.28 4.26
CA GLY A 105 12.02 -2.41 4.97
C GLY A 105 13.24 -2.42 4.06
N SER A 106 14.41 -2.68 4.64
CA SER A 106 15.72 -2.43 4.04
C SER A 106 15.99 -3.16 2.72
N GLU A 107 15.33 -4.30 2.48
CA GLU A 107 15.48 -5.06 1.24
C GLU A 107 14.92 -4.32 0.02
N VAL A 108 14.03 -3.36 0.23
CA VAL A 108 13.51 -2.47 -0.84
C VAL A 108 14.63 -1.66 -1.48
N LEU A 109 15.59 -1.17 -0.70
CA LEU A 109 16.68 -0.32 -1.20
C LEU A 109 17.65 -1.09 -2.12
N GLN A 110 17.65 -2.42 -2.07
CA GLN A 110 18.48 -3.27 -2.92
C GLN A 110 17.84 -3.57 -4.28
N ARG A 111 16.56 -3.23 -4.46
CA ARG A 111 15.78 -3.48 -5.69
C ARG A 111 15.52 -2.22 -6.52
N GLN A 112 16.06 -1.08 -6.09
CA GLN A 112 16.01 0.19 -6.82
C GLN A 112 17.06 0.25 -7.93
#